data_AF-A0A0G0IWE7-F1
#
_entry.id   AF-A0A0G0IWE7-F1
#
_cell.length_a   1.000
_cell.length_b   1.000
_cell.length_c   1.000
_cell.angle_alpha   90.00
_cell.angle_beta   90.00
_cell.angle_gamma   90.00
#
_symmetry.space_group_name_H-M   'P 1'
#
loop_
_entity.id
_entity.type
_entity.pdbx_description
1 polymer ?
#
loop_
_entity_poly.entity_id
_entity_poly.type
_entity_poly.pdbx_seq_one_letter_code
_entity_poly.pdbx_strand_id
1 'polypeptide(L)' 'MKKILIILFVFIFSLYLIPSHVFAESNFTTDYAVTYNVLENALTHVTFNITLANKTSQYYASSYSIQVGFKNIENVL' A
#
# COMPACT_ATOMS: atom_id res chain seq x y z
N MET A 1 -46.87 11.70 23.51
CA MET A 1 -46.47 11.24 22.16
C MET A 1 -45.44 12.15 21.49
N LYS A 2 -45.63 13.48 21.42
CA LYS A 2 -44.67 14.42 20.78
C LYS A 2 -43.23 14.33 21.32
N LYS A 3 -43.04 14.16 22.64
CA LYS A 3 -41.70 14.00 23.27
C LYS A 3 -40.96 12.73 22.82
N ILE A 4 -41.69 11.62 22.64
CA ILE A 4 -41.12 10.35 22.15
C ILE A 4 -40.67 10.51 20.70
N LEU A 5 -41.46 11.21 19.88
CA LEU A 5 -41.10 11.51 18.50
C LEU A 5 -39.83 12.35 18.39
N ILE A 6 -39.65 13.33 19.30
CA ILE A 6 -38.45 14.17 19.36
C ILE A 6 -37.23 13.33 19.79
N ILE A 7 -37.36 12.47 20.80
CA ILE A 7 -36.27 11.59 21.24
C ILE A 7 -35.87 10.63 20.12
N LEU A 8 -36.84 10.04 19.43
CA LEU A 8 -36.58 9.15 18.29
C LEU A 8 -35.88 9.89 17.15
N PHE A 9 -36.32 11.12 16.85
CA PHE A 9 -35.70 11.95 15.82
C PHE A 9 -34.25 12.31 16.18
N VAL A 10 -33.98 12.71 17.41
CA VAL A 10 -32.61 13.00 17.89
C VAL A 10 -31.74 11.75 17.87
N PHE A 11 -32.29 10.60 18.26
CA PHE A 11 -31.57 9.32 18.20
C PHE A 11 -31.20 8.96 16.76
N ILE A 12 -32.13 9.03 15.82
CA ILE A 12 -31.87 8.77 14.40
C ILE A 12 -30.85 9.76 13.83
N PHE A 13 -30.98 11.05 14.16
CA PHE A 13 -30.03 12.07 13.72
C PHE A 13 -28.62 11.82 14.27
N SER A 14 -28.50 11.33 15.50
CA SER A 14 -27.20 11.00 16.11
C SER A 14 -26.46 9.88 15.39
N LEU A 15 -27.17 8.96 14.73
CA LEU A 15 -26.56 7.89 13.95
C LEU A 15 -25.84 8.41 12.70
N TYR A 16 -26.28 9.54 12.14
CA TYR A 16 -25.62 10.19 11.00
C TYR A 16 -24.37 11.00 11.39
N LEU A 17 -24.16 11.23 12.69
CA LEU A 17 -22.97 11.93 13.21
C LEU A 17 -21.82 10.97 13.52
N ILE A 18 -21.99 9.66 13.34
CA ILE A 18 -20.93 8.67 13.52
C ILE A 18 -19.98 8.79 12.32
N PRO A 19 -18.74 9.29 12.51
CA PRO A 19 -17.80 9.43 11.40
C PRO A 19 -17.45 8.05 10.84
N SER A 20 -17.50 7.91 9.51
CA SER A 20 -17.00 6.72 8.84
C SER A 20 -15.48 6.71 8.85
N HIS A 21 -14.88 5.54 9.06
CA HIS A 21 -13.45 5.37 8.82
C HIS A 21 -13.16 5.60 7.34
N VAL A 22 -12.28 6.56 7.04
CA VAL A 22 -11.71 6.76 5.71
C VAL A 22 -10.26 6.34 5.79
N PHE A 23 -9.84 5.47 4.88
CA PHE A 23 -8.47 5.02 4.79
C PHE A 23 -7.68 5.94 3.86
N ALA A 24 -6.44 6.26 4.24
CA ALA A 24 -5.54 6.98 3.35
C ALA A 24 -5.21 6.11 2.14
N GLU A 25 -5.39 6.66 0.95
CA GLU A 25 -4.93 6.03 -0.28
C GLU A 25 -3.41 6.13 -0.39
N SER A 26 -2.75 5.10 -0.91
CA SER A 26 -1.30 5.13 -1.14
C SER A 26 -0.94 6.20 -2.17
N ASN A 27 0.13 6.95 -1.93
CA ASN A 27 0.65 7.97 -2.86
C ASN A 27 1.34 7.37 -4.09
N PHE A 28 1.77 6.11 -4.00
CA PHE A 28 2.48 5.41 -5.06
C PHE A 28 1.86 4.03 -5.31
N THR A 29 1.94 3.57 -6.55
CA THR A 29 1.77 2.16 -6.93
C THR A 29 3.14 1.57 -7.24
N THR A 30 3.35 0.32 -6.87
CA THR A 30 4.59 -0.39 -7.20
C THR A 30 4.27 -1.63 -8.02
N ASP A 31 4.99 -1.80 -9.12
CA ASP A 31 4.95 -3.00 -9.96
C ASP A 31 6.33 -3.69 -9.93
N TYR A 32 6.30 -5.03 -9.92
CA TYR A 32 7.51 -5.85 -9.76
C TYR A 32 7.51 -6.95 -10.82
N ALA A 33 8.47 -6.89 -11.73
CA ALA A 33 8.83 -8.01 -12.59
C ALA A 33 10.13 -8.63 -12.06
N VAL A 34 10.03 -9.86 -11.55
CA VAL A 34 11.17 -10.57 -10.97
C VAL A 34 11.48 -11.80 -11.81
N THR A 35 12.70 -11.86 -12.34
CA THR A 35 13.17 -12.99 -13.14
C THR A 35 14.17 -13.79 -12.34
N TYR A 36 13.95 -15.10 -12.27
CA TYR A 36 14.85 -16.06 -11.63
C TYR A 36 15.50 -16.91 -12.72
N ASN A 37 16.82 -16.76 -12.89
CA ASN A 37 17.60 -17.57 -13.80
C ASN A 37 18.48 -18.53 -13.00
N VAL A 38 18.07 -19.80 -12.92
CA VAL A 38 18.82 -20.85 -12.24
C VAL A 38 19.94 -21.32 -13.16
N LEU A 39 21.18 -21.15 -12.73
CA LEU A 39 22.39 -21.49 -13.49
C LEU A 39 22.82 -22.94 -13.18
N GLU A 40 23.60 -23.53 -14.09
CA GLU A 40 24.10 -24.90 -13.96
C GLU A 40 25.02 -25.10 -12.74
N ASN A 41 25.65 -24.03 -12.24
CA ASN A 41 26.51 -24.03 -11.06
C ASN A 41 25.73 -23.90 -9.72
N ALA A 42 24.42 -24.14 -9.74
CA ALA A 42 23.51 -24.02 -8.60
C ALA A 42 23.37 -22.60 -8.01
N LEU A 43 23.90 -21.57 -8.68
CA LEU A 43 23.59 -20.18 -8.36
C LEU A 43 22.30 -19.76 -9.08
N THR A 44 21.55 -18.83 -8.48
CA THR A 44 20.39 -18.22 -9.13
C THR A 44 20.68 -16.74 -9.34
N HIS A 45 20.69 -16.30 -10.59
CA HIS A 45 20.72 -14.88 -10.91
C HIS A 45 19.29 -14.36 -10.86
N VAL A 46 19.03 -13.46 -9.90
CA VAL A 46 17.72 -12.81 -9.75
C VAL A 46 17.79 -11.38 -10.26
N THR A 47 16.91 -11.03 -11.19
CA THR A 47 16.78 -9.67 -11.72
C THR A 47 15.47 -9.06 -11.25
N PHE A 48 15.55 -7.91 -10.59
CA PHE A 48 14.39 -7.12 -10.15
C PHE A 48 14.20 -5.93 -11.08
N ASN A 49 13.08 -5.90 -11.80
CA ASN A 49 12.65 -4.72 -12.54
C ASN A 49 11.44 -4.13 -11.79
N ILE A 50 11.66 -3.00 -11.12
CA ILE A 50 10.70 -2.39 -10.20
C ILE A 50 10.26 -1.04 -10.75
N THR A 51 8.96 -0.84 -10.90
CA THR A 51 8.39 0.46 -11.26
C THR A 51 7.67 1.04 -10.06
N LEU A 52 8.17 2.17 -9.54
CA LEU A 52 7.47 2.98 -8.54
C LEU A 52 6.78 4.15 -9.24
N ALA A 53 5.47 4.05 -9.42
CA ALA A 53 4.66 5.08 -10.10
C ALA A 53 3.96 5.98 -9.08
N ASN A 54 4.12 7.28 -9.25
CA ASN A 54 3.45 8.28 -8.43
C ASN A 54 2.02 8.50 -8.91
N LYS A 55 1.05 8.47 -7.98
CA LYS A 55 -0.37 8.66 -8.28
C LYS A 55 -0.79 10.13 -8.21
N THR A 56 0.06 11.01 -7.67
CA THR A 56 -0.27 12.42 -7.45
C THR A 56 0.89 13.31 -7.95
N SER A 57 0.62 14.58 -8.22
CA SER A 57 1.70 15.55 -8.49
C SER A 57 2.30 16.17 -7.23
N GLN A 58 1.81 15.81 -6.05
CA GLN A 58 2.10 16.49 -4.79
C GLN A 58 3.27 15.89 -4.02
N TYR A 59 3.60 14.64 -4.29
CA TYR A 59 4.65 13.90 -3.59
C TYR A 59 5.76 13.51 -4.57
N TYR A 60 6.96 13.26 -4.08
CA TYR A 60 8.07 12.71 -4.86
C TYR A 60 8.86 11.77 -3.95
N ALA A 61 9.19 10.58 -4.43
CA ALA A 61 9.98 9.61 -3.68
C ALA A 61 11.47 10.01 -3.75
N SER A 62 11.95 10.73 -2.73
CA SER A 62 13.34 11.20 -2.66
C SER A 62 14.35 10.07 -2.45
N SER A 63 13.92 8.96 -1.85
CA SER A 63 14.72 7.75 -1.65
C SER A 63 13.82 6.52 -1.61
N TYR A 64 14.41 5.36 -1.85
CA TYR A 64 13.74 4.08 -1.76
C TYR A 64 14.68 3.04 -1.16
N SER A 65 14.08 1.99 -0.58
CA SER A 65 14.78 0.82 -0.08
C SER A 65 14.15 -0.42 -0.68
N ILE A 66 14.97 -1.40 -1.03
CA ILE A 66 14.52 -2.69 -1.53
C ILE A 66 14.94 -3.73 -0.49
N GLN A 67 13.95 -4.43 0.06
CA GLN A 67 14.17 -5.57 0.95
C GLN A 67 13.91 -6.85 0.17
N VAL A 68 14.91 -7.73 0.13
CA VAL A 68 14.83 -9.03 -0.52
C VAL A 68 14.97 -10.16 0.51
N GLY A 69 14.30 -11.28 0.25
CA GLY A 69 14.22 -12.42 1.18
C GLY A 69 15.38 -13.42 1.08
N PHE A 70 16.54 -13.02 0.55
CA PHE A 70 17.67 -13.94 0.32
C PHE A 70 18.70 -13.85 1.45
N LYS A 71 19.26 -15.00 1.84
CA LYS A 71 20.24 -15.10 2.93
C LYS A 71 21.67 -14.84 2.48
N ASN A 72 22.04 -15.39 1.32
CA ASN A 72 23.39 -15.30 0.76
C ASN A 72 23.27 -14.60 -0.60
N ILE A 73 23.54 -13.30 -0.60
CA ILE A 73 23.47 -12.47 -1.81
C ILE A 73 24.90 -12.09 -2.19
N GLU A 74 25.21 -12.27 -3.45
CA GLU A 74 26.51 -11.92 -4.01
C GLU A 74 26.29 -11.05 -5.26
N ASN A 75 27.23 -10.15 -5.53
CA ASN A 75 27.25 -9.32 -6.74
C ASN A 75 25.96 -8.48 -6.95
N VAL A 76 25.59 -7.67 -5.96
CA VAL A 76 24.51 -6.67 -6.10
C VAL A 76 25.02 -5.47 -6.91
N LEU A 77 24.31 -5.14 -7.99
CA LEU A 77 24.61 -4.03 -8.90
C LEU A 77 23.51 -2.97 -8.86
#